data_AF-A0A538PAA3-F1
#
_entry.id   AF-A0A538PAA3-F1
#
_cell.length_a   1.000
_cell.length_b   1.000
_cell.length_c   1.000
_cell.angle_alpha   90.00
_cell.angle_beta   90.00
_cell.angle_gamma   90.00
#
_symmetry.space_group_name_H-M   'P 1'
#
loop_
_entity.id
_entity.type
_entity.pdbx_description
1 polymer ?
#
loop_
_entity_poly.entity_id
_entity_poly.type
_entity_poly.pdbx_seq_one_letter_code
_entity_poly.pdbx_strand_id
1 'polypeptide(L)'
;MMGIPKASKAWPEKGGYPEFAAKRLEKNRSWLLPATHLLMEESPDEAANRVVHEWAGLEGQPRFTGIQSHTHDSGRVEGYNHWDICFLYEMKANALPDKKAWWSEVRFIPISEVRKLKIGRGHRDVLEMAGYI
;
A
#
# COMPACT_ATOMS: atom_id res chain seq x y z
N MET A 1 -0.41 7.65 -6.50
CA MET A 1 -0.67 8.23 -5.17
C MET A 1 0.17 7.48 -4.15
N MET A 2 0.73 8.14 -3.14
CA MET A 2 1.42 7.47 -2.03
C MET A 2 1.12 8.19 -0.71
N GLY A 3 1.30 7.47 0.41
CA GLY A 3 1.12 8.03 1.74
C GLY A 3 2.25 7.63 2.71
N ILE A 4 2.54 8.53 3.64
CA ILE A 4 3.30 8.21 4.85
C ILE A 4 2.26 7.83 5.92
N PRO A 5 2.37 6.64 6.50
CA PRO A 5 1.39 6.21 7.48
C PRO A 5 1.47 7.02 8.78
N LYS A 6 0.39 6.95 9.56
CA LYS A 6 0.27 7.43 10.92
C LYS A 6 -0.14 6.28 11.84
N ALA A 7 0.44 6.22 13.04
CA ALA A 7 0.02 5.27 14.06
C ALA A 7 -1.50 5.35 14.31
N SER A 8 -2.18 4.23 14.08
CA SER A 8 -3.63 4.10 14.23
C SER A 8 -4.02 2.63 14.32
N LYS A 9 -5.05 2.34 15.13
CA LYS A 9 -5.68 1.01 15.21
C LYS A 9 -6.41 0.60 13.93
N ALA A 10 -6.73 1.57 13.07
CA ALA A 10 -7.35 1.31 11.78
C ALA A 10 -6.47 0.41 10.88
N TRP A 11 -5.15 0.41 11.07
CA TRP A 11 -4.25 -0.45 10.30
C TRP A 11 -4.57 -1.94 10.47
N PRO A 12 -4.43 -2.55 11.66
CA PRO A 12 -4.75 -3.97 11.81
C PRO A 12 -6.25 -4.28 11.60
N GLU A 13 -7.15 -3.36 11.96
CA GLU A 13 -8.60 -3.57 11.85
C GLU A 13 -9.09 -3.62 10.39
N LYS A 14 -8.39 -2.97 9.45
CA LYS A 14 -8.79 -2.87 8.04
C LYS A 14 -7.82 -3.57 7.08
N GLY A 15 -7.20 -4.65 7.53
CA GLY A 15 -6.32 -5.51 6.71
C GLY A 15 -4.90 -4.95 6.51
N GLY A 16 -4.60 -3.80 7.09
CA GLY A 16 -3.26 -3.23 7.15
C GLY A 16 -2.36 -3.96 8.16
N TYR A 17 -1.19 -3.38 8.43
CA TYR A 17 -0.20 -4.00 9.31
C TYR A 17 -0.47 -3.69 10.80
N PRO A 18 0.25 -4.32 11.75
CA PRO A 18 0.18 -3.96 13.16
C PRO A 18 0.54 -2.49 13.42
N GLU A 19 -0.12 -1.83 14.38
CA GLU A 19 0.06 -0.40 14.68
C GLU A 19 1.54 0.00 14.91
N PHE A 20 2.34 -0.85 15.57
CA PHE A 20 3.76 -0.59 15.80
C PHE A 20 4.56 -0.46 14.48
N ALA A 21 4.16 -1.17 13.42
CA ALA A 21 4.78 -1.08 12.11
C ALA A 21 4.45 0.27 11.45
N ALA A 22 3.21 0.76 11.60
CA ALA A 22 2.82 2.12 11.19
C ALA A 22 3.73 3.16 11.83
N LYS A 23 3.86 3.08 13.15
CA LYS A 23 4.63 4.03 13.95
C LYS A 23 6.10 4.06 13.52
N ARG A 24 6.68 2.91 13.19
CA ARG A 24 8.05 2.82 12.67
C ARG A 24 8.18 3.45 11.27
N LEU A 25 7.22 3.20 10.38
CA LEU A 25 7.22 3.76 9.02
C LEU A 25 7.00 5.28 9.04
N GLU A 26 6.12 5.78 9.91
CA GLU A 26 5.91 7.20 10.18
C GLU A 26 7.20 7.87 10.64
N LYS A 27 7.85 7.33 11.68
CA LYS A 27 9.14 7.84 12.19
C LYS A 27 10.22 7.88 11.10
N ASN A 28 10.22 6.88 10.22
CA ASN A 28 11.19 6.74 9.16
C ASN A 28 10.86 7.55 7.89
N ARG A 29 9.71 8.26 7.86
CA ARG A 29 9.16 8.93 6.68
C ARG A 29 9.11 8.03 5.44
N SER A 30 8.73 6.76 5.65
CA SER A 30 8.64 5.77 4.58
C SER A 30 7.30 5.89 3.85
N TRP A 31 7.36 6.04 2.53
CA TRP A 31 6.20 6.14 1.65
C TRP A 31 5.68 4.75 1.27
N LEU A 32 4.36 4.63 1.20
CA LEU A 32 3.65 3.42 0.80
C LEU A 32 2.64 3.72 -0.31
N LEU A 33 2.43 2.75 -1.20
CA LEU A 33 1.19 2.65 -1.95
C LEU A 33 0.03 2.33 -0.99
N PRO A 34 -1.20 2.81 -1.26
CA PRO A 34 -2.39 2.31 -0.59
C PRO A 34 -2.56 0.82 -0.93
N ALA A 35 -2.37 -0.04 0.07
CA ALA A 35 -2.49 -1.49 -0.07
C ALA A 35 -2.75 -2.12 1.29
N THR A 36 -3.53 -3.20 1.31
CA THR A 36 -3.78 -4.03 2.49
C THR A 36 -3.81 -5.50 2.10
N HIS A 37 -3.71 -6.39 3.10
CA HIS A 37 -4.08 -7.79 2.88
C HIS A 37 -5.57 -7.90 2.57
N LEU A 38 -5.94 -9.03 1.98
CA LEU A 38 -7.34 -9.44 1.86
C LEU A 38 -7.89 -9.72 3.26
N LEU A 39 -9.15 -9.34 3.47
CA LEU A 39 -9.93 -9.78 4.61
C LEU A 39 -10.50 -11.18 4.35
N MET A 40 -11.00 -11.81 5.40
CA MET A 40 -11.65 -13.12 5.28
C MET A 40 -12.83 -13.01 4.31
N GLU A 41 -12.93 -13.96 3.38
CA GLU A 41 -13.98 -14.00 2.33
C GLU A 41 -14.02 -12.81 1.37
N GLU A 42 -12.99 -11.95 1.38
CA GLU A 42 -12.89 -10.81 0.47
C GLU A 42 -12.14 -11.19 -0.82
N SER A 43 -12.77 -10.93 -1.96
CA SER A 43 -12.11 -11.06 -3.26
C SER A 43 -11.09 -9.92 -3.49
N PRO A 44 -10.08 -10.10 -4.36
CA PRO A 44 -9.15 -9.03 -4.72
C PRO A 44 -9.84 -7.75 -5.24
N ASP A 45 -10.94 -7.88 -5.99
CA ASP A 45 -11.67 -6.75 -6.54
C ASP A 45 -12.44 -5.97 -5.46
N GLU A 46 -13.03 -6.66 -4.49
CA GLU A 46 -13.65 -6.04 -3.31
C GLU A 46 -12.60 -5.32 -2.46
N ALA A 47 -11.44 -5.95 -2.24
CA ALA A 47 -10.33 -5.35 -1.53
C ALA A 47 -9.81 -4.09 -2.23
N ALA A 48 -9.66 -4.12 -3.56
CA ALA A 48 -9.24 -2.96 -4.35
C ALA A 48 -10.23 -1.80 -4.21
N ASN A 49 -11.54 -2.09 -4.28
CA ASN A 49 -12.58 -1.09 -4.05
C ASN A 49 -12.51 -0.50 -2.64
N ARG A 50 -12.38 -1.33 -1.60
CA ARG A 50 -12.21 -0.86 -0.22
C ARG A 50 -10.96 -0.01 -0.06
N VAL A 51 -9.84 -0.41 -0.67
CA VAL A 51 -8.58 0.35 -0.59
C VAL A 51 -8.69 1.71 -1.28
N VAL A 52 -9.35 1.80 -2.43
CA VAL A 52 -9.58 3.08 -3.11
C VAL A 52 -10.45 4.02 -2.28
N HIS A 53 -11.62 3.56 -1.84
CA HIS A 53 -12.62 4.43 -1.23
C HIS A 53 -12.30 4.73 0.24
N GLU A 54 -11.95 3.69 1.00
CA GLU A 54 -11.64 3.87 2.41
C GLU A 54 -10.21 4.34 2.57
N TRP A 55 -9.23 3.51 2.20
CA TRP A 55 -7.82 3.77 2.52
C TRP A 55 -7.26 5.00 1.83
N ALA A 56 -7.47 5.11 0.52
CA ALA A 56 -6.97 6.21 -0.29
C ALA A 56 -7.90 7.44 -0.21
N GLY A 57 -9.17 7.28 0.15
CA GLY A 57 -10.11 8.40 0.18
C GLY A 57 -10.34 8.98 -1.21
N LEU A 58 -10.38 8.12 -2.22
CA LEU A 58 -10.64 8.50 -3.61
C LEU A 58 -11.97 7.93 -4.06
N GLU A 59 -12.57 8.60 -5.04
CA GLU A 59 -13.72 8.08 -5.77
C GLU A 59 -13.26 7.53 -7.12
N GLY A 60 -13.80 6.38 -7.52
CA GLY A 60 -13.55 5.78 -8.82
C GLY A 60 -13.53 4.26 -8.77
N GLN A 61 -13.36 3.65 -9.94
CA GLN A 61 -13.35 2.20 -10.08
C GLN A 61 -11.92 1.71 -10.38
N PRO A 62 -11.29 0.95 -9.48
CA PRO A 62 -9.99 0.36 -9.75
C PRO A 62 -10.13 -0.71 -10.84
N ARG A 63 -9.19 -0.70 -11.80
CA ARG A 63 -9.11 -1.69 -12.87
C ARG A 63 -7.96 -2.64 -12.58
N PHE A 64 -8.24 -3.93 -12.52
CA PHE A 64 -7.22 -4.96 -12.38
C PHE A 64 -6.21 -4.91 -13.54
N THR A 65 -4.93 -5.04 -13.21
CA THR A 65 -3.84 -4.97 -14.19
C THR A 65 -2.90 -6.16 -14.16
N GLY A 66 -2.88 -6.93 -13.07
CA GLY A 66 -2.09 -8.15 -13.02
C GLY A 66 -1.85 -8.67 -11.61
N ILE A 67 -1.08 -9.75 -11.55
CA ILE A 67 -0.64 -10.38 -10.30
C ILE A 67 0.88 -10.37 -10.30
N GLN A 68 1.47 -10.06 -9.16
CA GLN A 68 2.89 -10.25 -8.92
C GLN A 68 3.10 -11.22 -7.76
N SER A 69 4.20 -11.95 -7.80
CA SER A 69 4.61 -12.90 -6.77
C SER A 69 6.01 -12.55 -6.32
N HIS A 70 6.18 -12.27 -5.03
CA HIS A 70 7.43 -11.81 -4.44
C HIS A 70 7.85 -12.72 -3.29
N THR A 71 9.14 -13.02 -3.21
CA THR A 71 9.71 -13.82 -2.12
C THR A 71 10.86 -13.05 -1.49
N HIS A 72 10.89 -12.98 -0.17
CA HIS A 72 11.94 -12.30 0.58
C HIS A 72 12.17 -12.99 1.93
N ASP A 73 13.29 -12.69 2.60
CA ASP A 73 13.58 -13.27 3.92
C ASP A 73 12.45 -12.98 4.92
N SER A 74 12.05 -14.00 5.69
CA SER A 74 11.06 -13.85 6.74
C SER A 74 11.66 -13.09 7.92
N GLY A 75 11.18 -11.88 8.17
CA GLY A 75 11.51 -11.14 9.40
C GLY A 75 10.89 -11.73 10.67
N ARG A 76 10.20 -12.88 10.59
CA ARG A 76 9.51 -13.54 11.72
C ARG A 76 10.08 -14.92 12.07
N VAL A 77 10.60 -15.65 11.08
CA VAL A 77 11.11 -17.01 11.26
C VAL A 77 12.43 -17.12 10.54
N GLU A 78 13.51 -17.25 11.31
CA GLU A 78 14.87 -17.34 10.77
C GLU A 78 15.03 -18.58 9.86
N GLY A 79 15.71 -18.40 8.73
CA GLY A 79 15.94 -19.46 7.73
C GLY A 79 14.75 -19.75 6.82
N TYR A 80 13.64 -19.02 6.93
CA TYR A 80 12.48 -19.14 6.05
C TYR A 80 12.24 -17.87 5.24
N ASN A 81 11.57 -18.03 4.11
CA ASN A 81 11.12 -16.91 3.29
C ASN A 81 9.66 -16.56 3.58
N HIS A 82 9.33 -15.28 3.47
CA HIS A 82 7.99 -14.77 3.30
C HIS A 82 7.64 -14.77 1.81
N TRP A 83 6.40 -15.13 1.50
CA TRP A 83 5.87 -15.12 0.14
C TRP A 83 4.66 -14.21 0.08
N ASP A 84 4.70 -13.22 -0.82
CA ASP A 84 3.64 -12.26 -1.06
C ASP A 84 3.06 -12.47 -2.46
N ILE A 85 1.73 -12.51 -2.54
CA ILE A 85 0.99 -12.42 -3.79
C ILE A 85 0.30 -11.05 -3.81
N CYS A 86 0.63 -10.22 -4.78
CA CYS A 86 0.09 -8.88 -4.93
C CYS A 86 -0.86 -8.81 -6.12
N PHE A 87 -2.10 -8.41 -5.87
CA PHE A 87 -3.07 -8.10 -6.92
C PHE A 87 -2.99 -6.62 -7.24
N LEU A 88 -2.68 -6.28 -8.49
CA LEU A 88 -2.42 -4.92 -8.91
C LEU A 88 -3.62 -4.30 -9.58
N TYR A 89 -3.87 -3.05 -9.21
CA TYR A 89 -4.97 -2.26 -9.71
C TYR A 89 -4.51 -0.85 -10.05
N GLU A 90 -5.10 -0.30 -11.11
CA GLU A 90 -4.88 1.06 -11.54
C GLU A 90 -6.19 1.84 -11.55
N MET A 91 -6.10 3.13 -11.25
CA MET A 91 -7.25 4.02 -11.31
C MET A 91 -6.80 5.43 -11.69
N LYS A 92 -7.60 6.09 -12.52
CA LYS A 92 -7.50 7.53 -12.73
C LYS A 92 -8.32 8.24 -11.66
N ALA A 93 -7.67 9.05 -10.85
CA ALA A 93 -8.34 9.89 -9.86
C ALA A 93 -8.71 11.24 -10.46
N ASN A 94 -9.93 11.70 -10.21
CA ASN A 94 -10.43 13.00 -10.67
C ASN A 94 -10.39 14.08 -9.58
N ALA A 95 -10.03 13.69 -8.35
CA ALA A 95 -9.96 14.56 -7.19
C ALA A 95 -8.74 14.22 -6.31
N LEU A 96 -8.42 15.13 -5.41
CA LEU A 96 -7.42 14.87 -4.37
C LEU A 96 -7.97 13.87 -3.34
N PRO A 97 -7.11 13.05 -2.72
CA PRO A 97 -7.54 12.12 -1.69
C PRO A 97 -8.05 12.84 -0.45
N ASP A 98 -9.12 12.31 0.15
CA ASP A 98 -9.57 12.74 1.47
C ASP A 98 -8.48 12.56 2.52
N LYS A 99 -8.45 13.48 3.47
CA LYS A 99 -7.59 13.33 4.65
C LYS A 99 -8.14 12.24 5.56
N LYS A 100 -7.50 11.07 5.56
CA LYS A 100 -7.82 9.97 6.49
C LYS A 100 -6.88 9.96 7.71
N ALA A 101 -7.38 9.50 8.85
CA ALA A 101 -6.66 9.56 10.13
C ALA A 101 -5.41 8.65 10.23
N TRP A 102 -5.30 7.65 9.36
CA TRP A 102 -4.19 6.70 9.31
C TRP A 102 -3.04 7.12 8.38
N TRP A 103 -3.16 8.28 7.73
CA TRP A 103 -2.06 8.91 6.98
C TRP A 103 -1.57 10.15 7.71
N SER A 104 -0.25 10.25 7.90
CA SER A 104 0.39 11.50 8.35
C SER A 104 0.56 12.46 7.18
N GLU A 105 0.82 11.91 5.99
CA GLU A 105 0.88 12.62 4.72
C GLU A 105 0.32 11.72 3.62
N VAL A 106 -0.43 12.28 2.68
CA VAL A 106 -0.92 11.57 1.50
C VAL A 106 -1.03 12.51 0.32
N ARG A 107 -0.52 12.11 -0.84
CA ARG A 107 -0.53 12.95 -2.05
C ARG A 107 -0.29 12.18 -3.34
N PHE A 108 -0.59 12.81 -4.46
CA PHE A 108 -0.05 12.41 -5.75
C PHE A 108 1.39 12.87 -5.87
N ILE A 109 2.27 11.97 -6.29
CA ILE A 109 3.70 12.24 -6.45
C ILE A 109 4.06 11.97 -7.92
N PRO A 110 4.74 12.90 -8.61
CA PRO A 110 5.24 12.66 -9.94
C PRO A 110 6.16 11.44 -9.97
N ILE A 111 6.03 10.59 -10.99
CA ILE A 111 6.86 9.38 -11.14
C ILE A 111 8.36 9.67 -11.09
N SER A 112 8.79 10.82 -11.64
CA SER A 112 10.17 11.29 -11.60
C SER A 112 10.72 11.52 -10.17
N GLU A 113 9.85 11.74 -9.19
CA GLU A 113 10.20 11.90 -7.78
C GLU A 113 10.11 10.58 -7.01
N VAL A 114 9.28 9.63 -7.44
CA VAL A 114 9.05 8.35 -6.74
C VAL A 114 10.36 7.58 -6.52
N ARG A 115 11.26 7.57 -7.52
CA ARG A 115 12.59 6.93 -7.43
C ARG A 115 13.44 7.43 -6.26
N LYS A 116 13.26 8.69 -5.85
CA LYS A 116 14.01 9.35 -4.78
C LYS A 116 13.41 9.12 -3.39
N LEU A 117 12.21 8.55 -3.32
CA LEU A 117 11.53 8.32 -2.06
C LEU A 117 12.08 7.09 -1.35
N LYS A 118 12.06 7.16 -0.02
CA LYS A 118 12.19 5.98 0.83
C LYS A 118 10.88 5.20 0.81
N ILE A 119 10.76 4.25 -0.11
CA ILE A 119 9.58 3.40 -0.25
C ILE A 119 9.71 2.22 0.72
N GLY A 120 8.67 1.96 1.50
CA GLY A 120 8.65 0.85 2.47
C GLY A 120 8.02 -0.43 1.91
N ARG A 121 8.20 -1.52 2.65
CA ARG A 121 7.40 -2.76 2.55
C ARG A 121 7.40 -3.45 1.17
N GLY A 122 8.53 -3.44 0.46
CA GLY A 122 8.63 -4.10 -0.86
C GLY A 122 7.83 -3.41 -1.96
N HIS A 123 7.13 -2.30 -1.69
CA HIS A 123 6.38 -1.57 -2.71
C HIS A 123 7.28 -0.97 -3.80
N ARG A 124 8.59 -0.87 -3.56
CA ARG A 124 9.56 -0.50 -4.60
C ARG A 124 9.62 -1.59 -5.67
N ASP A 125 9.77 -2.85 -5.28
CA ASP A 125 9.85 -3.99 -6.19
C ASP A 125 8.57 -4.11 -7.01
N VAL A 126 7.41 -3.82 -6.39
CA VAL A 126 6.12 -3.76 -7.09
C VAL A 126 6.11 -2.72 -8.19
N LEU A 127 6.60 -1.51 -7.90
CA LEU A 127 6.64 -0.40 -8.86
C LEU A 127 7.66 -0.64 -9.98
N GLU A 128 8.83 -1.22 -9.67
CA GLU A 128 9.86 -1.56 -10.64
C GLU A 128 9.37 -2.67 -11.60
N MET A 129 8.80 -3.75 -11.06
CA MET A 129 8.27 -4.85 -11.87
C MET A 129 7.06 -4.45 -12.71
N ALA A 130 6.25 -3.49 -12.24
CA ALA A 130 5.16 -2.92 -13.01
C ALA A 130 5.61 -1.86 -14.05
N GLY A 131 6.90 -1.53 -14.12
CA GLY A 131 7.47 -0.60 -15.09
C GLY A 131 7.19 0.88 -14.80
N TYR A 132 6.84 1.22 -13.56
CA TYR A 132 6.60 2.61 -13.15
C TYR A 132 7.88 3.36 -12.83
N ILE A 133 8.89 2.67 -12.27
CA ILE A 133 10.17 3.27 -11.89
C ILE A 133 11.34 2.36 -12.28
#